data_AF-A0A5J4TXW9-F1
#
_entry.id   AF-A0A5J4TXW9-F1
#
_cell.length_a   1.000
_cell.length_b   1.000
_cell.length_c   1.000
_cell.angle_alpha   90.00
_cell.angle_beta   90.00
_cell.angle_gamma   90.00
#
_symmetry.space_group_name_H-M   'P 1'
#
loop_
_entity.id
_entity.type
_entity.pdbx_description
1 polymer ?
#
loop_
_entity_poly.entity_id
_entity_poly.type
_entity_poly.pdbx_seq_one_letter_code
_entity_poly.pdbx_strand_id
1 'polypeptide(L)'
;MASNTEGYQLSRGLIELNIGALTLTNIEVINLNILQQSVIKINNGAGIVNIIGSKFKNIEREGSDGKGGVIEGYIGNNNGKISVSSSSTFENCKVDTNNGLGGGIYLKISNGGELKYDLSGASYSECNAKYGKSLFIDGFDLKLIIPIGSQAKLGTLSDSIELSQVEQMMGYDNDNENLVIPLIYVYSSISNSIYHVSSTNSNPQGNDNKFCGHLQWPCLTINYAIEQSGSASEKKVGIISEYQLNSIVDLNLEGIQIQRQINAVTWASTSDNSIILIKPQGQLSISSGTILFNEITFKVESGINQQLKYAIEGISGASQIELTKCLMIMASNTEGYQLSRGLIELNIGALTLTNIEVINLNILQQSVIKINNGAGIVNIIGSKFKNIEREGSDGKGGVIEGYIGNNNGKISVSSSSTFENCKVDTNNGLGGGIYLKISNGGELKYDLSGASYSECNAKYGKSLFIDGFDLKLIIPIGSQAKLGTLSDSIELSQVEQMMGYDNDNENLVIPLIYVYSSISNSIYHVSSTNSNPQGNDNKFCGHLQWPCLTINYAIEQSGSASEK
;
A
#
# COMPACT_ATOMS: atom_id res chain seq x y z
N MET A 1 14.48 58.82 -11.80
CA MET A 1 15.69 59.66 -11.79
C MET A 1 16.90 58.75 -11.63
N ALA A 2 18.00 59.10 -12.30
CA ALA A 2 19.31 58.44 -12.41
C ALA A 2 19.41 57.24 -13.37
N SER A 3 20.19 57.45 -14.45
CA SER A 3 20.59 56.46 -15.44
C SER A 3 21.86 55.73 -14.99
N ASN A 4 21.83 54.40 -15.15
CA ASN A 4 22.88 53.40 -14.98
C ASN A 4 24.33 53.89 -15.15
N THR A 5 25.15 53.78 -14.09
CA THR A 5 26.50 53.16 -14.15
C THR A 5 27.22 52.97 -12.81
N GLU A 6 26.72 53.48 -11.68
CA GLU A 6 27.22 53.09 -10.35
C GLU A 6 26.03 52.73 -9.44
N GLY A 7 26.04 51.50 -8.92
CA GLY A 7 24.95 50.98 -8.10
C GLY A 7 24.84 51.74 -6.78
N TYR A 8 23.91 52.70 -6.72
CA TYR A 8 23.55 53.33 -5.46
C TYR A 8 22.86 52.30 -4.57
N GLN A 9 23.55 51.88 -3.51
CA GLN A 9 22.99 51.05 -2.45
C GLN A 9 22.26 51.95 -1.45
N LEU A 10 20.98 51.70 -1.24
CA LEU A 10 20.23 52.30 -0.13
C LEU A 10 20.42 51.46 1.13
N SER A 11 20.74 52.13 2.23
CA SER A 11 20.78 51.46 3.54
C SER A 11 19.39 51.16 4.11
N ARG A 12 18.32 51.78 3.58
CA ARG A 12 16.94 51.66 4.06
C ARG A 12 15.92 51.62 2.93
N GLY A 13 14.73 51.12 3.24
CA GLY A 13 13.58 51.09 2.33
C GLY A 13 13.03 52.49 2.02
N LEU A 14 12.07 52.54 1.10
CA LEU A 14 11.36 53.79 0.76
C LEU A 14 10.30 54.12 1.81
N ILE A 15 9.59 53.11 2.32
CA ILE A 15 8.47 53.27 3.25
C ILE A 15 8.56 52.24 4.37
N GLU A 16 8.47 52.70 5.62
CA GLU A 16 8.18 51.86 6.77
C GLU A 16 6.90 52.37 7.45
N LEU A 17 5.84 51.57 7.39
CA LEU A 17 4.51 51.91 7.89
C LEU A 17 4.23 51.19 9.20
N ASN A 18 4.25 51.94 10.31
CA ASN A 18 3.92 51.43 11.64
C ASN A 18 2.42 51.53 11.96
N ILE A 19 1.80 52.66 11.58
CA ILE A 19 0.39 52.99 11.80
C ILE A 19 -0.10 53.85 10.62
N GLY A 20 -1.43 53.91 10.43
CA GLY A 20 -2.04 54.73 9.38
C GLY A 20 -2.22 54.00 8.05
N ALA A 21 -2.77 54.69 7.05
CA ALA A 21 -3.06 54.12 5.73
C ALA A 21 -2.03 54.56 4.68
N LEU A 22 -1.79 53.71 3.68
CA LEU A 22 -0.93 53.99 2.54
C LEU A 22 -1.68 53.70 1.25
N THR A 23 -1.58 54.58 0.27
CA THR A 23 -2.03 54.31 -1.10
C THR A 23 -0.95 54.75 -2.07
N LEU A 24 -0.44 53.78 -2.82
CA LEU A 24 0.49 54.00 -3.93
C LEU A 24 -0.27 53.74 -5.23
N THR A 25 -0.21 54.70 -6.14
CA THR A 25 -0.90 54.61 -7.44
C THR A 25 0.07 54.94 -8.55
N ASN A 26 0.25 54.00 -9.48
CA ASN A 26 1.11 54.13 -10.65
C ASN A 26 2.56 54.54 -10.31
N ILE A 27 3.09 54.10 -9.16
CA ILE A 27 4.51 54.32 -8.84
C ILE A 27 5.36 53.33 -9.64
N GLU A 28 6.50 53.81 -10.12
CA GLU A 28 7.50 52.99 -10.80
C GLU A 28 8.83 53.09 -10.06
N VAL A 29 9.34 51.96 -9.59
CA VAL A 29 10.63 51.82 -8.90
C VAL A 29 11.49 50.87 -9.71
N ILE A 30 12.66 51.34 -10.17
CA ILE A 30 13.53 50.60 -11.09
C ILE A 30 14.99 50.65 -10.60
N ASN A 31 15.72 49.55 -10.76
CA ASN A 31 17.17 49.43 -10.54
C ASN A 31 17.59 49.87 -9.14
N LEU A 32 17.00 49.25 -8.12
CA LEU A 32 17.24 49.60 -6.73
C LEU A 32 17.96 48.47 -6.01
N ASN A 33 19.06 48.81 -5.32
CA ASN A 33 19.76 47.90 -4.45
C ASN A 33 19.61 48.38 -3.00
N ILE A 34 19.13 47.53 -2.09
CA ILE A 34 18.82 47.88 -0.69
C ILE A 34 19.50 46.89 0.26
N LEU A 35 20.20 47.38 1.28
CA LEU A 35 21.05 46.52 2.14
C LEU A 35 20.33 45.86 3.33
N GLN A 36 19.19 46.38 3.79
CA GLN A 36 18.63 45.97 5.09
C GLN A 36 17.11 45.81 5.11
N GLN A 37 16.37 46.56 4.31
CA GLN A 37 14.91 46.60 4.35
C GLN A 37 14.32 46.40 2.95
N SER A 38 13.08 45.94 2.88
CA SER A 38 12.30 45.97 1.64
C SER A 38 12.01 47.40 1.17
N VAL A 39 11.58 47.58 -0.08
CA VAL A 39 11.10 48.90 -0.56
C VAL A 39 9.97 49.43 0.33
N ILE A 40 9.04 48.54 0.72
CA ILE A 40 7.86 48.82 1.51
C ILE A 40 7.80 47.81 2.66
N LYS A 41 7.99 48.30 3.89
CA LYS A 41 7.82 47.53 5.12
C LYS A 41 6.52 47.93 5.81
N ILE A 42 5.68 46.95 6.13
CA ILE A 42 4.36 47.14 6.74
C ILE A 42 4.36 46.40 8.06
N ASN A 43 4.41 47.13 9.17
CA ASN A 43 4.46 46.54 10.51
C ASN A 43 3.05 46.26 11.05
N ASN A 44 2.97 45.45 12.11
CA ASN A 44 1.72 45.19 12.81
C ASN A 44 1.11 46.50 13.35
N GLY A 45 -0.17 46.74 13.10
CA GLY A 45 -0.87 47.99 13.44
C GLY A 45 -1.00 48.99 12.29
N ALA A 46 -0.36 48.73 11.14
CA ALA A 46 -0.62 49.49 9.92
C ALA A 46 -2.08 49.35 9.48
N GLY A 47 -2.69 50.44 9.03
CA GLY A 47 -4.06 50.50 8.50
C GLY A 47 -4.20 49.90 7.11
N ILE A 48 -5.04 50.48 6.25
CA ILE A 48 -5.25 49.98 4.88
C ILE A 48 -4.05 50.36 4.01
N VAL A 49 -3.48 49.39 3.29
CA VAL A 49 -2.40 49.59 2.34
C VAL A 49 -2.85 49.17 0.95
N ASN A 50 -2.92 50.11 0.01
CA ASN A 50 -3.30 49.85 -1.38
C ASN A 50 -2.13 50.14 -2.32
N ILE A 51 -1.78 49.18 -3.18
CA ILE A 51 -0.78 49.32 -4.23
C ILE A 51 -1.50 49.08 -5.56
N ILE A 52 -1.63 50.13 -6.36
CA ILE A 52 -2.53 50.16 -7.51
C ILE A 52 -1.71 50.49 -8.76
N GLY A 53 -1.68 49.60 -9.76
CA GLY A 53 -1.02 49.83 -11.05
C GLY A 53 0.47 50.16 -10.97
N SER A 54 1.15 49.70 -9.92
CA SER A 54 2.53 50.06 -9.63
C SER A 54 3.52 49.05 -10.22
N LYS A 55 4.73 49.50 -10.56
CA LYS A 55 5.76 48.68 -11.20
C LYS A 55 7.04 48.68 -10.38
N PHE A 56 7.54 47.50 -10.08
CA PHE A 56 8.80 47.29 -9.38
C PHE A 56 9.68 46.40 -10.26
N LYS A 57 10.83 46.92 -10.69
CA LYS A 57 11.72 46.24 -11.65
C LYS A 57 13.18 46.28 -11.19
N ASN A 58 13.87 45.15 -11.28
CA ASN A 58 15.29 45.04 -10.93
C ASN A 58 15.56 45.55 -9.50
N ILE A 59 14.80 45.04 -8.55
CA ILE A 59 14.95 45.37 -7.13
C ILE A 59 15.76 44.26 -6.48
N GLU A 60 16.88 44.60 -5.86
CA GLU A 60 17.73 43.64 -5.16
C GLU A 60 17.86 44.07 -3.71
N ARG A 61 17.44 43.20 -2.79
CA ARG A 61 17.73 43.36 -1.37
C ARG A 61 18.93 42.49 -1.03
N GLU A 62 20.06 43.16 -0.83
CA GLU A 62 21.27 42.55 -0.29
C GLU A 62 21.14 42.41 1.23
N GLY A 63 21.89 41.47 1.81
CA GLY A 63 21.89 41.18 3.24
C GLY A 63 21.30 39.81 3.59
N SER A 64 21.88 39.18 4.61
CA SER A 64 21.41 37.88 5.12
C SER A 64 19.98 38.00 5.65
N ASP A 65 19.15 37.00 5.37
CA ASP A 65 17.77 36.85 5.86
C ASP A 65 16.79 37.89 5.28
N GLY A 66 17.05 38.38 4.07
CA GLY A 66 16.16 39.31 3.37
C GLY A 66 14.74 38.76 3.17
N LYS A 67 13.72 39.54 3.55
CA LYS A 67 12.29 39.17 3.50
C LYS A 67 11.52 40.11 2.58
N GLY A 68 11.21 39.70 1.35
CA GLY A 68 10.58 40.61 0.40
C GLY A 68 11.58 41.63 -0.14
N GLY A 69 11.90 41.57 -1.44
CA GLY A 69 12.65 42.64 -2.09
C GLY A 69 11.83 43.93 -2.14
N VAL A 70 10.54 43.81 -2.44
CA VAL A 70 9.64 44.96 -2.55
C VAL A 70 8.76 45.11 -1.32
N ILE A 71 8.03 44.07 -0.92
CA ILE A 71 7.07 44.16 0.20
C ILE A 71 7.47 43.19 1.30
N GLU A 72 7.61 43.72 2.52
CA GLU A 72 7.75 42.96 3.76
C GLU A 72 6.57 43.31 4.66
N GLY A 73 5.60 42.41 4.84
CA GLY A 73 4.37 42.69 5.57
C GLY A 73 4.17 41.82 6.80
N TYR A 74 3.77 42.43 7.91
CA TYR A 74 3.37 41.77 9.15
C TYR A 74 1.91 42.06 9.44
N ILE A 75 1.05 41.04 9.29
CA ILE A 75 -0.40 41.15 9.30
C ILE A 75 -0.97 40.37 10.47
N GLY A 76 -1.75 41.03 11.33
CA GLY A 76 -2.54 40.39 12.37
C GLY A 76 -3.85 41.12 12.70
N ASN A 77 -4.39 40.85 13.88
CA ASN A 77 -5.65 41.43 14.36
C ASN A 77 -5.73 42.96 14.33
N ASN A 78 -4.60 43.66 14.47
CA ASN A 78 -4.59 45.13 14.53
C ASN A 78 -4.34 45.80 13.18
N ASN A 79 -4.03 45.04 12.13
CA ASN A 79 -3.81 45.60 10.81
C ASN A 79 -5.11 45.94 10.08
N GLY A 80 -5.05 46.89 9.14
CA GLY A 80 -6.01 46.97 8.04
C GLY A 80 -5.74 45.92 6.97
N LYS A 81 -6.27 46.12 5.76
CA LYS A 81 -6.06 45.24 4.60
C LYS A 81 -4.86 45.69 3.78
N ILE A 82 -3.97 44.78 3.40
CA ILE A 82 -2.99 44.98 2.33
C ILE A 82 -3.61 44.53 1.00
N SER A 83 -3.60 45.37 -0.03
CA SER A 83 -4.16 45.05 -1.34
C SER A 83 -3.24 45.48 -2.46
N VAL A 84 -2.94 44.55 -3.38
CA VAL A 84 -2.25 44.81 -4.63
C VAL A 84 -3.25 44.62 -5.77
N SER A 85 -3.50 45.68 -6.52
CA SER A 85 -4.55 45.72 -7.55
C SER A 85 -4.07 46.33 -8.87
N SER A 86 -4.93 46.27 -9.88
CA SER A 86 -4.76 46.93 -11.19
C SER A 86 -3.46 46.54 -11.92
N SER A 87 -3.12 45.25 -11.91
CA SER A 87 -1.96 44.68 -12.64
C SER A 87 -0.62 45.30 -12.23
N SER A 88 -0.39 45.43 -10.92
CA SER A 88 0.93 45.82 -10.42
C SER A 88 1.96 44.72 -10.68
N THR A 89 3.16 45.08 -11.11
CA THR A 89 4.19 44.12 -11.57
C THR A 89 5.41 44.09 -10.66
N PHE A 90 5.92 42.89 -10.41
CA PHE A 90 7.15 42.60 -9.66
C PHE A 90 8.07 41.81 -10.61
N GLU A 91 8.99 42.52 -11.26
CA GLU A 91 9.88 41.97 -12.28
C GLU A 91 11.31 41.95 -11.77
N ASN A 92 11.98 40.80 -11.85
CA ASN A 92 13.38 40.64 -11.47
C ASN A 92 13.68 41.17 -10.05
N CYS A 93 12.77 40.89 -9.10
CA CYS A 93 12.91 41.27 -7.70
C CYS A 93 13.60 40.14 -6.92
N LYS A 94 14.65 40.47 -6.15
CA LYS A 94 15.56 39.49 -5.55
C LYS A 94 15.85 39.79 -4.09
N VAL A 95 16.01 38.70 -3.34
CA VAL A 95 16.63 38.67 -2.00
C VAL A 95 17.77 37.65 -2.01
N ASP A 96 18.57 37.58 -0.94
CA ASP A 96 19.64 36.58 -0.80
C ASP A 96 19.12 35.15 -1.05
N THR A 97 19.78 34.40 -1.93
CA THR A 97 19.39 33.03 -2.29
C THR A 97 19.83 31.99 -1.25
N ASN A 98 20.64 32.35 -0.26
CA ASN A 98 21.11 31.43 0.78
C ASN A 98 20.15 31.32 1.98
N ASN A 99 19.39 32.37 2.26
CA ASN A 99 18.46 32.47 3.41
C ASN A 99 17.28 33.42 3.21
N GLY A 100 17.18 34.15 2.10
CA GLY A 100 16.09 35.09 1.85
C GLY A 100 14.77 34.42 1.45
N LEU A 101 13.66 35.08 1.79
CA LEU A 101 12.29 34.61 1.59
C LEU A 101 11.51 35.64 0.78
N GLY A 102 10.83 35.22 -0.29
CA GLY A 102 9.97 36.11 -1.07
C GLY A 102 10.76 37.13 -1.87
N GLY A 103 11.13 36.84 -3.12
CA GLY A 103 11.91 37.79 -3.93
C GLY A 103 11.15 39.09 -4.20
N GLY A 104 9.86 38.99 -4.51
CA GLY A 104 8.96 40.16 -4.61
C GLY A 104 8.33 40.52 -3.27
N ILE A 105 7.57 39.58 -2.71
CA ILE A 105 6.72 39.80 -1.53
C ILE A 105 6.98 38.75 -0.46
N TYR A 106 7.14 39.19 0.78
CA TYR A 106 7.06 38.37 1.99
C TYR A 106 5.92 38.87 2.89
N LEU A 107 5.06 37.97 3.35
CA LEU A 107 4.03 38.25 4.34
C LEU A 107 4.16 37.30 5.53
N LYS A 108 4.24 37.83 6.75
CA LYS A 108 3.97 37.09 7.99
C LYS A 108 2.55 37.37 8.43
N ILE A 109 1.72 36.33 8.48
CA ILE A 109 0.29 36.44 8.78
C ILE A 109 0.02 35.68 10.08
N SER A 110 -0.31 36.43 11.12
CA SER A 110 -0.73 35.93 12.43
C SER A 110 -2.25 35.81 12.51
N ASN A 111 -2.74 35.17 13.58
CA ASN A 111 -4.17 35.02 13.86
C ASN A 111 -4.93 36.36 13.74
N GLY A 112 -6.04 36.34 13.01
CA GLY A 112 -6.86 37.50 12.66
C GLY A 112 -6.40 38.28 11.42
N GLY A 113 -5.34 37.82 10.76
CA GLY A 113 -4.82 38.38 9.51
C GLY A 113 -5.31 37.70 8.23
N GLU A 114 -6.06 36.60 8.34
CA GLU A 114 -6.41 35.66 7.26
C GLU A 114 -7.15 36.34 6.10
N LEU A 115 -7.95 37.36 6.40
CA LEU A 115 -8.75 38.09 5.41
C LEU A 115 -8.19 39.48 5.09
N LYS A 116 -6.99 39.80 5.60
CA LYS A 116 -6.41 41.15 5.56
C LYS A 116 -5.33 41.32 4.50
N TYR A 117 -5.30 40.43 3.52
CA TYR A 117 -4.44 40.55 2.36
C TYR A 117 -5.20 40.18 1.08
N ASP A 118 -4.78 40.76 -0.03
CA ASP A 118 -5.33 40.49 -1.36
C ASP A 118 -4.30 40.88 -2.42
N LEU A 119 -3.64 39.89 -3.02
CA LEU A 119 -2.60 40.09 -4.01
C LEU A 119 -3.12 39.82 -5.42
N SER A 120 -4.44 39.82 -5.65
CA SER A 120 -5.02 39.37 -6.91
C SER A 120 -4.63 40.20 -8.13
N GLY A 121 -4.15 41.43 -7.94
CA GLY A 121 -3.61 42.26 -9.01
C GLY A 121 -2.08 42.26 -9.10
N ALA A 122 -1.37 41.41 -8.36
CA ALA A 122 0.08 41.25 -8.48
C ALA A 122 0.43 40.31 -9.65
N SER A 123 1.42 40.70 -10.45
CA SER A 123 2.04 39.85 -11.47
C SER A 123 3.53 39.73 -11.20
N TYR A 124 4.05 38.51 -11.13
CA TYR A 124 5.46 38.23 -10.86
C TYR A 124 6.17 37.72 -12.11
N SER A 125 7.44 38.06 -12.26
CA SER A 125 8.31 37.49 -13.29
C SER A 125 9.78 37.58 -12.89
N GLU A 126 10.54 36.50 -13.10
CA GLU A 126 12.00 36.46 -12.92
C GLU A 126 12.48 36.82 -11.51
N CYS A 127 11.61 36.71 -10.50
CA CYS A 127 11.97 36.98 -9.12
C CYS A 127 12.85 35.84 -8.55
N ASN A 128 13.61 36.12 -7.50
CA ASN A 128 14.49 35.11 -6.92
C ASN A 128 14.66 35.23 -5.39
N ALA A 129 14.70 34.09 -4.72
CA ALA A 129 14.90 33.93 -3.28
C ALA A 129 15.34 32.49 -2.98
N LYS A 130 15.75 32.17 -1.75
CA LYS A 130 15.93 30.77 -1.33
C LYS A 130 14.61 30.01 -1.41
N TYR A 131 13.55 30.61 -0.85
CA TYR A 131 12.20 30.05 -0.84
C TYR A 131 11.18 31.10 -1.25
N GLY A 132 10.21 30.67 -2.05
CA GLY A 132 9.18 31.55 -2.58
C GLY A 132 9.81 32.62 -3.47
N LYS A 133 10.33 32.21 -4.63
CA LYS A 133 11.06 33.11 -5.53
C LYS A 133 10.29 34.41 -5.79
N SER A 134 8.97 34.31 -5.95
CA SER A 134 8.08 35.44 -6.14
C SER A 134 7.40 35.87 -4.83
N LEU A 135 6.74 34.92 -4.15
CA LEU A 135 5.92 35.16 -2.96
C LEU A 135 6.27 34.16 -1.86
N PHE A 136 6.45 34.66 -0.65
CA PHE A 136 6.55 33.84 0.55
C PHE A 136 5.51 34.24 1.62
N ILE A 137 4.77 33.26 2.15
CA ILE A 137 3.80 33.46 3.24
C ILE A 137 4.23 32.65 4.47
N ASP A 138 4.61 33.35 5.53
CA ASP A 138 4.83 32.79 6.87
C ASP A 138 3.51 32.87 7.66
N GLY A 139 2.74 31.78 7.64
CA GLY A 139 1.39 31.74 8.16
C GLY A 139 1.27 30.96 9.46
N PHE A 140 0.51 31.50 10.42
CA PHE A 140 0.13 30.73 11.61
C PHE A 140 -0.71 29.49 11.25
N ASP A 141 -1.56 29.56 10.22
CA ASP A 141 -2.25 28.41 9.63
C ASP A 141 -2.51 28.67 8.14
N LEU A 142 -1.66 28.10 7.28
CA LEU A 142 -1.76 28.29 5.84
C LEU A 142 -3.10 27.80 5.26
N LYS A 143 -3.78 26.84 5.90
CA LYS A 143 -5.08 26.34 5.43
C LYS A 143 -6.20 27.35 5.62
N LEU A 144 -6.13 28.15 6.70
CA LEU A 144 -7.08 29.24 6.96
C LEU A 144 -6.74 30.48 6.13
N ILE A 145 -5.45 30.78 6.00
CA ILE A 145 -4.96 31.94 5.25
C ILE A 145 -5.22 31.77 3.75
N ILE A 146 -4.97 30.57 3.22
CA ILE A 146 -5.07 30.25 1.79
C ILE A 146 -6.05 29.08 1.59
N PRO A 147 -7.37 29.32 1.67
CA PRO A 147 -8.35 28.26 1.47
C PRO A 147 -8.23 27.62 0.08
N ILE A 148 -8.69 26.37 -0.04
CA ILE A 148 -8.77 25.67 -1.33
C ILE A 148 -9.52 26.54 -2.36
N GLY A 149 -8.96 26.65 -3.56
CA GLY A 149 -9.48 27.49 -4.64
C GLY A 149 -9.14 28.98 -4.54
N SER A 150 -8.38 29.43 -3.54
CA SER A 150 -8.02 30.84 -3.38
C SER A 150 -6.77 31.28 -4.15
N GLN A 151 -6.35 30.51 -5.15
CA GLN A 151 -5.21 30.80 -6.04
C GLN A 151 -5.17 32.27 -6.47
N ALA A 152 -6.30 32.80 -6.92
CA ALA A 152 -6.40 34.16 -7.45
C ALA A 152 -6.00 35.25 -6.44
N LYS A 153 -6.06 34.98 -5.12
CA LYS A 153 -5.64 35.94 -4.08
C LYS A 153 -4.12 36.09 -3.98
N LEU A 154 -3.35 35.20 -4.58
CA LEU A 154 -1.88 35.18 -4.50
C LEU A 154 -1.21 35.91 -5.67
N GLY A 155 -1.99 36.41 -6.63
CA GLY A 155 -1.48 37.00 -7.87
C GLY A 155 -1.20 35.97 -8.96
N THR A 156 -0.56 36.41 -10.04
CA THR A 156 -0.27 35.61 -11.23
C THR A 156 1.21 35.56 -11.55
N LEU A 157 1.70 34.44 -12.07
CA LEU A 157 3.02 34.34 -12.69
C LEU A 157 2.89 34.72 -14.17
N SER A 158 3.79 35.57 -14.66
CA SER A 158 3.70 36.13 -16.02
C SER A 158 4.37 35.23 -17.06
N ASP A 159 5.33 34.41 -16.65
CA ASP A 159 6.05 33.47 -17.51
C ASP A 159 5.43 32.06 -17.44
N SER A 160 5.16 31.51 -18.63
CA SER A 160 4.69 30.13 -18.81
C SER A 160 5.61 29.06 -18.21
N ILE A 161 6.92 29.30 -18.15
CA ILE A 161 7.90 28.40 -17.55
C ILE A 161 7.76 28.41 -16.02
N GLU A 162 7.59 29.59 -15.42
CA GLU A 162 7.45 29.77 -13.98
C GLU A 162 6.16 29.16 -13.43
N LEU A 163 5.09 29.07 -14.23
CA LEU A 163 3.84 28.38 -13.85
C LEU A 163 4.04 26.91 -13.47
N SER A 164 5.11 26.28 -13.97
CA SER A 164 5.46 24.89 -13.64
C SER A 164 6.39 24.75 -12.43
N GLN A 165 6.94 25.86 -11.93
CA GLN A 165 7.93 25.87 -10.84
C GLN A 165 7.24 26.07 -9.48
N VAL A 166 7.15 25.00 -8.70
CA VAL A 166 6.49 25.02 -7.38
C VAL A 166 7.22 25.92 -6.37
N GLU A 167 8.48 26.29 -6.64
CA GLU A 167 9.30 27.16 -5.80
C GLU A 167 8.95 28.65 -5.92
N GLN A 168 8.09 29.03 -6.85
CA GLN A 168 7.70 30.42 -7.05
C GLN A 168 6.89 30.99 -5.89
N MET A 169 6.02 30.17 -5.31
CA MET A 169 5.14 30.55 -4.21
C MET A 169 5.26 29.51 -3.11
N MET A 170 5.85 29.91 -1.97
CA MET A 170 6.11 29.01 -0.84
C MET A 170 5.65 29.63 0.48
N GLY A 171 5.62 28.84 1.54
CA GLY A 171 5.31 29.34 2.86
C GLY A 171 5.70 28.42 4.00
N TYR A 172 5.60 28.97 5.21
CA TYR A 172 5.65 28.21 6.45
C TYR A 172 4.25 28.10 7.04
N ASP A 173 3.98 26.97 7.67
CA ASP A 173 2.73 26.69 8.36
C ASP A 173 2.98 26.49 9.86
N ASN A 174 2.12 27.07 10.71
CA ASN A 174 2.25 27.00 12.16
C ASN A 174 3.62 27.46 12.67
N ASP A 175 4.19 28.50 12.04
CA ASP A 175 5.55 29.01 12.31
C ASP A 175 6.65 27.91 12.23
N ASN A 176 6.40 26.79 11.53
CA ASN A 176 7.40 25.72 11.37
C ASN A 176 8.40 26.04 10.25
N GLU A 177 9.50 26.69 10.63
CA GLU A 177 10.56 27.07 9.69
C GLU A 177 11.36 25.88 9.10
N ASN A 178 11.16 24.67 9.63
CA ASN A 178 11.86 23.47 9.15
C ASN A 178 11.22 22.87 7.88
N LEU A 179 9.99 23.27 7.55
CA LEU A 179 9.28 22.72 6.41
C LEU A 179 8.68 23.83 5.54
N VAL A 180 9.33 24.07 4.40
CA VAL A 180 8.81 24.98 3.37
C VAL A 180 7.78 24.24 2.53
N ILE A 181 6.59 24.82 2.41
CA ILE A 181 5.46 24.24 1.69
C ILE A 181 5.20 25.05 0.42
N PRO A 182 5.26 24.44 -0.77
CA PRO A 182 4.75 25.07 -1.98
C PRO A 182 3.26 25.38 -1.86
N LEU A 183 2.88 26.65 -2.04
CA LEU A 183 1.50 27.10 -1.77
C LEU A 183 0.48 26.44 -2.71
N ILE A 184 0.91 25.93 -3.86
CA ILE A 184 0.05 25.16 -4.77
C ILE A 184 -0.59 23.95 -4.08
N TYR A 185 0.09 23.29 -3.14
CA TYR A 185 -0.47 22.16 -2.39
C TYR A 185 -1.37 22.60 -1.22
N VAL A 186 -1.36 23.89 -0.87
CA VAL A 186 -2.26 24.45 0.14
C VAL A 186 -3.62 24.75 -0.46
N TYR A 187 -3.65 25.35 -1.66
CA TYR A 187 -4.90 25.80 -2.30
C TYR A 187 -5.49 24.82 -3.33
N SER A 188 -4.79 23.75 -3.69
CA SER A 188 -5.31 22.75 -4.62
C SER A 188 -5.98 21.58 -3.89
N SER A 189 -6.98 21.00 -4.52
CA SER A 189 -7.61 19.76 -4.02
C SER A 189 -6.80 18.54 -4.42
N ILE A 190 -6.81 17.51 -3.58
CA ILE A 190 -6.26 16.18 -3.91
C ILE A 190 -7.09 15.53 -5.02
N SER A 191 -6.46 15.19 -6.13
CA SER A 191 -7.13 14.60 -7.29
C SER A 191 -7.76 13.25 -6.95
N ASN A 192 -9.02 13.04 -7.34
CA ASN A 192 -9.80 11.82 -7.09
C ASN A 192 -9.87 11.37 -5.61
N SER A 193 -9.52 12.25 -4.65
CA SER A 193 -9.35 11.89 -3.24
C SER A 193 -8.36 10.74 -3.02
N ILE A 194 -7.36 10.59 -3.89
CA ILE A 194 -6.28 9.59 -3.76
C ILE A 194 -5.08 10.29 -3.10
N TYR A 195 -4.77 9.91 -1.87
CA TYR A 195 -3.63 10.42 -1.13
C TYR A 195 -2.40 9.58 -1.45
N HIS A 196 -1.41 10.20 -2.06
CA HIS A 196 -0.22 9.51 -2.56
C HIS A 196 0.80 9.33 -1.45
N VAL A 197 1.52 8.20 -1.46
CA VAL A 197 2.65 7.94 -0.57
C VAL A 197 3.92 7.65 -1.35
N SER A 198 5.06 8.05 -0.77
CA SER A 198 6.39 7.83 -1.33
C SER A 198 7.41 7.71 -0.20
N SER A 199 8.48 6.95 -0.41
CA SER A 199 9.55 6.80 0.59
C SER A 199 10.38 8.09 0.77
N THR A 200 11.28 8.12 1.76
CA THR A 200 12.25 9.22 1.94
C THR A 200 13.32 9.28 0.85
N ASN A 201 13.52 8.17 0.13
CA ASN A 201 14.62 8.02 -0.83
C ASN A 201 14.15 8.10 -2.28
N SER A 202 12.87 8.40 -2.51
CA SER A 202 12.27 8.56 -3.83
C SER A 202 12.21 10.03 -4.24
N ASN A 203 11.95 10.27 -5.53
CA ASN A 203 11.65 11.60 -6.06
C ASN A 203 10.26 11.55 -6.73
N PRO A 204 9.24 12.23 -6.19
CA PRO A 204 9.26 13.10 -5.01
C PRO A 204 9.38 12.32 -3.69
N GLN A 205 9.99 12.96 -2.69
CA GLN A 205 10.12 12.45 -1.32
C GLN A 205 8.79 12.60 -0.57
N GLY A 206 8.43 11.57 0.20
CA GLY A 206 7.28 11.65 1.10
C GLY A 206 7.54 12.54 2.31
N ASN A 207 6.54 13.31 2.72
CA ASN A 207 6.58 14.11 3.94
C ASN A 207 5.20 14.11 4.62
N ASP A 208 5.11 13.65 5.86
CA ASP A 208 3.87 13.66 6.64
C ASP A 208 3.58 15.06 7.20
N ASN A 209 2.92 15.88 6.38
CA ASN A 209 2.42 17.20 6.75
C ASN A 209 0.99 17.38 6.25
N LYS A 210 0.25 18.34 6.81
CA LYS A 210 -1.19 18.51 6.54
C LYS A 210 -1.56 18.86 5.09
N PHE A 211 -0.57 19.11 4.23
CA PHE A 211 -0.73 19.40 2.80
C PHE A 211 -0.17 18.29 1.91
N CYS A 212 0.24 17.16 2.48
CA CYS A 212 0.71 16.01 1.71
C CYS A 212 -0.43 15.25 1.04
N GLY A 213 -0.05 14.34 0.14
CA GLY A 213 -0.96 13.44 -0.55
C GLY A 213 -1.14 13.78 -2.03
N HIS A 214 -0.57 14.88 -2.50
CA HIS A 214 -0.46 15.16 -3.92
C HIS A 214 0.58 14.24 -4.57
N LEU A 215 0.45 13.97 -5.86
CA LEU A 215 1.42 13.16 -6.60
C LEU A 215 2.85 13.72 -6.53
N GLN A 216 3.00 15.05 -6.56
CA GLN A 216 4.28 15.74 -6.50
C GLN A 216 4.64 16.23 -5.07
N TRP A 217 3.78 15.92 -4.10
CA TRP A 217 3.99 16.19 -2.67
C TRP A 217 3.34 15.09 -1.83
N PRO A 218 3.82 13.85 -1.94
CA PRO A 218 3.20 12.70 -1.31
C PRO A 218 3.40 12.71 0.20
N CYS A 219 2.54 11.99 0.91
CA CYS A 219 2.76 11.67 2.31
C CYS A 219 3.92 10.67 2.45
N LEU A 220 4.53 10.65 3.63
CA LEU A 220 5.60 9.71 3.95
C LEU A 220 5.06 8.35 4.37
N THR A 221 3.93 8.29 5.07
CA THR A 221 3.38 7.03 5.59
C THR A 221 1.96 6.74 5.11
N ILE A 222 1.62 5.45 5.00
CA ILE A 222 0.26 4.98 4.67
C ILE A 222 -0.76 5.45 5.71
N ASN A 223 -0.43 5.35 7.01
CA ASN A 223 -1.33 5.79 8.08
C ASN A 223 -1.66 7.27 7.96
N TYR A 224 -0.66 8.11 7.73
CA TYR A 224 -0.89 9.53 7.59
C TYR A 224 -1.73 9.86 6.34
N ALA A 225 -1.49 9.19 5.21
CA ALA A 225 -2.34 9.35 4.01
C ALA A 225 -3.81 8.96 4.26
N ILE A 226 -4.05 7.91 5.06
CA ILE A 226 -5.39 7.48 5.48
C ILE A 226 -6.02 8.55 6.40
N GLU A 227 -5.27 9.10 7.36
CA GLU A 227 -5.73 10.17 8.24
C GLU A 227 -6.10 11.44 7.45
N GLN A 228 -5.31 11.80 6.44
CA GLN A 228 -5.58 12.96 5.58
C GLN A 228 -6.88 12.81 4.77
N SER A 229 -7.35 11.58 4.55
CA SER A 229 -8.66 11.32 3.92
C SER A 229 -9.84 11.70 4.82
N GLY A 230 -9.61 11.99 6.11
CA GLY A 230 -10.61 12.47 7.05
C GLY A 230 -11.80 11.52 7.19
N SER A 231 -13.02 12.07 7.10
CA SER A 231 -14.27 11.33 7.26
C SER A 231 -14.76 10.62 5.99
N ALA A 232 -13.90 10.46 4.97
CA ALA A 232 -14.28 9.75 3.76
C ALA A 232 -14.65 8.29 4.07
N SER A 233 -15.75 7.81 3.48
CA SER A 233 -16.17 6.41 3.60
C SER A 233 -15.18 5.46 2.93
N GLU A 234 -14.58 5.91 1.84
CA GLU A 234 -13.52 5.20 1.11
C GLU A 234 -12.23 6.03 1.21
N LYS A 235 -11.17 5.44 1.75
CA LYS A 235 -9.87 6.08 2.00
C LYS A 235 -8.86 5.51 1.01
N LYS A 236 -8.54 6.28 -0.03
CA LYS A 236 -7.71 5.83 -1.15
C LYS A 236 -6.27 6.28 -0.98
N VAL A 237 -5.37 5.31 -1.01
CA VAL A 237 -3.92 5.52 -0.98
C VAL A 237 -3.31 5.07 -2.30
N GLY A 238 -2.60 5.97 -2.97
CA GLY A 238 -1.86 5.69 -4.20
C GLY A 238 -0.37 5.49 -3.92
N ILE A 239 0.19 4.33 -4.28
CA ILE A 239 1.64 4.10 -4.22
C ILE A 239 2.26 4.62 -5.52
N ILE A 240 3.10 5.65 -5.48
CA ILE A 240 3.67 6.28 -6.70
C ILE A 240 4.52 5.29 -7.50
N SER A 241 5.47 4.62 -6.85
CA SER A 241 6.35 3.63 -7.48
C SER A 241 6.71 2.52 -6.50
N GLU A 242 7.46 2.86 -5.45
CA GLU A 242 7.84 1.97 -4.36
C GLU A 242 7.58 2.65 -3.01
N TYR A 243 6.97 1.91 -2.09
CA TYR A 243 6.84 2.27 -0.69
C TYR A 243 7.56 1.24 0.18
N GLN A 244 8.38 1.71 1.13
CA GLN A 244 9.10 0.83 2.06
C GLN A 244 8.32 0.71 3.37
N LEU A 245 7.79 -0.49 3.63
CA LEU A 245 7.16 -0.81 4.91
C LEU A 245 8.24 -1.33 5.87
N ASN A 246 8.69 -0.48 6.79
CA ASN A 246 9.78 -0.76 7.73
C ASN A 246 9.34 -0.85 9.21
N SER A 247 8.03 -0.87 9.44
CA SER A 247 7.42 -0.99 10.75
C SER A 247 6.07 -1.70 10.63
N ILE A 248 5.53 -2.12 11.76
CA ILE A 248 4.17 -2.64 11.84
C ILE A 248 3.21 -1.47 11.64
N VAL A 249 2.28 -1.64 10.70
CA VAL A 249 1.21 -0.69 10.41
C VAL A 249 -0.11 -1.36 10.77
N ASP A 250 -0.72 -0.88 11.85
CA ASP A 250 -2.05 -1.31 12.30
C ASP A 250 -3.13 -0.56 11.53
N LEU A 251 -3.95 -1.29 10.78
CA LEU A 251 -5.08 -0.77 10.03
C LEU A 251 -6.37 -1.26 10.70
N ASN A 252 -7.12 -0.30 11.23
CA ASN A 252 -8.32 -0.52 12.04
C ASN A 252 -9.54 0.31 11.57
N LEU A 253 -9.54 0.72 10.30
CA LEU A 253 -10.58 1.56 9.71
C LEU A 253 -11.28 0.85 8.55
N GLU A 254 -12.53 1.22 8.31
CA GLU A 254 -13.29 0.73 7.16
C GLU A 254 -12.98 1.49 5.87
N GLY A 255 -13.07 0.76 4.76
CA GLY A 255 -13.03 1.31 3.40
C GLY A 255 -11.65 1.73 2.92
N ILE A 256 -10.58 1.06 3.38
CA ILE A 256 -9.22 1.38 2.95
C ILE A 256 -8.96 0.74 1.58
N GLN A 257 -8.48 1.53 0.62
CA GLN A 257 -8.02 1.05 -0.67
C GLN A 257 -6.58 1.50 -0.90
N ILE A 258 -5.66 0.54 -1.00
CA ILE A 258 -4.26 0.77 -1.37
C ILE A 258 -4.07 0.26 -2.78
N GLN A 259 -3.68 1.14 -3.69
CA GLN A 259 -3.64 0.81 -5.10
C GLN A 259 -2.40 1.37 -5.80
N ARG A 260 -2.13 0.79 -6.97
CA ARG A 260 -1.20 1.38 -7.93
C ARG A 260 -1.54 2.84 -8.17
N GLN A 261 -0.53 3.64 -8.45
CA GLN A 261 -0.78 4.96 -9.00
C GLN A 261 -1.49 4.88 -10.36
N ILE A 262 -2.68 5.46 -10.43
CA ILE A 262 -3.43 5.62 -11.67
C ILE A 262 -3.22 7.06 -12.14
N ASN A 263 -2.29 7.28 -13.05
CA ASN A 263 -2.19 8.59 -13.69
C ASN A 263 -3.36 8.80 -14.66
N ALA A 264 -4.10 9.89 -14.45
CA ALA A 264 -4.98 10.46 -15.48
C ALA A 264 -4.19 11.15 -16.60
N VAL A 265 -2.89 11.41 -16.41
CA VAL A 265 -2.03 12.09 -17.41
C VAL A 265 -0.62 11.48 -17.39
N THR A 266 -0.36 10.60 -18.35
CA THR A 266 0.95 10.22 -18.91
C THR A 266 2.11 9.99 -17.93
N TRP A 267 2.18 8.79 -17.34
CA TRP A 267 3.46 8.08 -17.16
C TRP A 267 3.31 6.76 -17.89
N ALA A 268 3.77 6.72 -19.14
CA ALA A 268 3.70 5.58 -20.01
C ALA A 268 4.75 4.54 -19.62
N SER A 269 4.44 3.70 -18.63
CA SER A 269 5.04 2.36 -18.54
C SER A 269 3.92 1.35 -18.28
N THR A 270 3.44 0.80 -19.39
CA THR A 270 2.55 -0.35 -19.45
C THR A 270 3.26 -1.60 -18.94
N SER A 271 3.14 -1.96 -17.65
CA SER A 271 3.10 -3.36 -17.14
C SER A 271 3.33 -3.55 -15.63
N ASP A 272 3.72 -2.55 -14.84
CA ASP A 272 4.22 -2.83 -13.48
C ASP A 272 3.27 -2.32 -12.39
N ASN A 273 2.81 -3.25 -11.55
CA ASN A 273 2.18 -2.97 -10.26
C ASN A 273 3.08 -2.06 -9.40
N SER A 274 2.50 -1.20 -8.57
CA SER A 274 3.29 -0.42 -7.60
C SER A 274 3.83 -1.35 -6.53
N ILE A 275 5.02 -1.06 -6.02
CA ILE A 275 5.75 -1.96 -5.11
C ILE A 275 5.53 -1.52 -3.67
N ILE A 276 5.14 -2.47 -2.81
CA ILE A 276 5.34 -2.36 -1.37
C ILE A 276 6.50 -3.29 -1.01
N LEU A 277 7.63 -2.69 -0.65
CA LEU A 277 8.80 -3.40 -0.15
C LEU A 277 8.62 -3.65 1.35
N ILE A 278 8.30 -4.89 1.71
CA ILE A 278 8.16 -5.34 3.09
C ILE A 278 9.55 -5.59 3.65
N LYS A 279 10.06 -4.65 4.44
CA LYS A 279 11.34 -4.78 5.16
C LYS A 279 11.22 -5.78 6.32
N PRO A 280 12.33 -6.19 6.97
CA PRO A 280 12.29 -7.25 7.97
C PRO A 280 11.40 -6.94 9.18
N GLN A 281 11.21 -5.65 9.51
CA GLN A 281 10.34 -5.14 10.56
C GLN A 281 8.93 -4.75 10.06
N GLY A 282 8.72 -4.75 8.75
CA GLY A 282 7.45 -4.38 8.13
C GLY A 282 6.40 -5.47 8.27
N GLN A 283 5.18 -5.07 8.63
CA GLN A 283 3.99 -5.92 8.64
C GLN A 283 2.73 -5.04 8.54
N LEU A 284 1.70 -5.52 7.83
CA LEU A 284 0.36 -4.93 7.82
C LEU A 284 -0.54 -5.74 8.75
N SER A 285 -0.98 -5.14 9.84
CA SER A 285 -1.82 -5.76 10.86
C SER A 285 -3.24 -5.24 10.73
N ILE A 286 -4.16 -6.09 10.27
CA ILE A 286 -5.54 -5.72 9.97
C ILE A 286 -6.44 -6.22 11.10
N SER A 287 -6.93 -5.28 11.89
CA SER A 287 -7.73 -5.56 13.09
C SER A 287 -9.20 -5.21 12.96
N SER A 288 -9.60 -4.44 11.94
CA SER A 288 -11.01 -4.20 11.61
C SER A 288 -11.16 -3.59 10.23
N GLY A 289 -12.36 -3.74 9.66
CA GLY A 289 -12.77 -3.12 8.42
C GLY A 289 -12.28 -3.85 7.17
N THR A 290 -12.69 -3.30 6.02
CA THR A 290 -12.32 -3.82 4.70
C THR A 290 -11.12 -3.07 4.15
N ILE A 291 -10.10 -3.83 3.74
CA ILE A 291 -8.93 -3.35 3.04
C ILE A 291 -8.79 -4.02 1.68
N LEU A 292 -8.66 -3.21 0.64
CA LEU A 292 -8.40 -3.65 -0.73
C LEU A 292 -6.99 -3.24 -1.17
N PHE A 293 -6.20 -4.21 -1.56
CA PHE A 293 -4.96 -4.03 -2.33
C PHE A 293 -5.24 -4.30 -3.81
N ASN A 294 -4.99 -3.32 -4.67
CA ASN A 294 -5.25 -3.44 -6.10
C ASN A 294 -4.00 -3.12 -6.92
N GLU A 295 -3.55 -4.08 -7.73
CA GLU A 295 -2.39 -3.93 -8.61
C GLU A 295 -1.10 -3.53 -7.84
N ILE A 296 -0.85 -4.25 -6.73
CA ILE A 296 0.34 -4.10 -5.87
C ILE A 296 1.27 -5.31 -5.99
N THR A 297 2.57 -5.05 -6.12
CA THR A 297 3.64 -6.04 -5.95
C THR A 297 4.14 -5.99 -4.51
N PHE A 298 3.93 -7.06 -3.76
CA PHE A 298 4.55 -7.29 -2.47
C PHE A 298 5.94 -7.87 -2.69
N LYS A 299 6.97 -7.01 -2.56
CA LYS A 299 8.37 -7.43 -2.58
C LYS A 299 8.81 -7.69 -1.15
N VAL A 300 9.04 -8.94 -0.78
CA VAL A 300 9.17 -9.35 0.63
C VAL A 300 10.62 -9.65 0.98
N GLU A 301 11.14 -9.02 2.05
CA GLU A 301 12.38 -9.41 2.71
C GLU A 301 12.09 -10.39 3.87
N SER A 302 13.06 -11.25 4.19
CA SER A 302 13.00 -12.13 5.36
C SER A 302 12.85 -11.33 6.65
N GLY A 303 12.02 -11.83 7.56
CA GLY A 303 11.80 -11.23 8.88
C GLY A 303 12.96 -11.40 9.84
N ILE A 304 13.14 -10.43 10.73
CA ILE A 304 14.22 -10.43 11.75
C ILE A 304 13.89 -11.25 13.00
N ASN A 305 12.63 -11.65 13.23
CA ASN A 305 12.22 -12.34 14.45
C ASN A 305 11.13 -13.39 14.18
N GLN A 306 10.96 -14.33 15.12
CA GLN A 306 9.93 -15.38 15.04
C GLN A 306 8.50 -14.84 15.16
N GLN A 307 8.30 -13.55 15.45
CA GLN A 307 6.99 -12.94 15.63
C GLN A 307 6.38 -12.46 14.31
N LEU A 308 7.20 -11.91 13.41
CA LEU A 308 6.72 -11.38 12.13
C LEU A 308 6.80 -12.46 11.03
N LYS A 309 5.93 -13.46 11.15
CA LYS A 309 5.87 -14.65 10.27
C LYS A 309 5.17 -14.42 8.94
N TYR A 310 4.39 -13.34 8.81
CA TYR A 310 3.64 -13.03 7.60
C TYR A 310 3.68 -11.52 7.32
N ALA A 311 3.66 -11.13 6.05
CA ALA A 311 3.65 -9.72 5.65
C ALA A 311 2.33 -9.02 5.98
N ILE A 312 1.22 -9.75 5.94
CA ILE A 312 -0.14 -9.29 6.24
C ILE A 312 -0.76 -10.24 7.26
N GLU A 313 -1.39 -9.69 8.29
CA GLU A 313 -2.07 -10.48 9.32
C GLU A 313 -3.51 -9.98 9.51
N GLY A 314 -4.48 -10.89 9.44
CA GLY A 314 -5.87 -10.61 9.81
C GLY A 314 -6.15 -11.17 11.21
N ILE A 315 -6.31 -10.28 12.21
CA ILE A 315 -6.34 -10.68 13.63
C ILE A 315 -7.74 -10.66 14.27
N SER A 316 -8.77 -10.14 13.60
CA SER A 316 -10.12 -10.02 14.17
C SER A 316 -11.22 -10.41 13.19
N GLY A 317 -12.40 -10.75 13.73
CA GLY A 317 -13.56 -11.12 12.91
C GLY A 317 -14.12 -9.99 12.04
N ALA A 318 -13.76 -8.73 12.33
CA ALA A 318 -14.13 -7.58 11.51
C ALA A 318 -13.18 -7.33 10.34
N SER A 319 -12.04 -8.03 10.27
CA SER A 319 -11.05 -7.86 9.21
C SER A 319 -11.54 -8.48 7.91
N GLN A 320 -11.53 -7.71 6.82
CA GLN A 320 -11.78 -8.21 5.47
C GLN A 320 -10.63 -7.78 4.57
N ILE A 321 -9.84 -8.74 4.11
CA ILE A 321 -8.63 -8.50 3.31
C ILE A 321 -8.90 -8.91 1.88
N GLU A 322 -8.72 -7.99 0.93
CA GLU A 322 -8.89 -8.25 -0.49
C GLU A 322 -7.62 -7.90 -1.26
N LEU A 323 -7.10 -8.85 -2.05
CA LEU A 323 -5.98 -8.61 -2.98
C LEU A 323 -6.48 -8.90 -4.40
N THR A 324 -6.40 -7.90 -5.27
CA THR A 324 -6.82 -8.00 -6.67
C THR A 324 -5.66 -7.68 -7.61
N LYS A 325 -5.35 -8.60 -8.53
CA LYS A 325 -4.23 -8.47 -9.50
C LYS A 325 -2.89 -8.14 -8.83
N CYS A 326 -2.68 -8.64 -7.62
CA CYS A 326 -1.44 -8.45 -6.90
C CYS A 326 -0.38 -9.47 -7.33
N LEU A 327 0.88 -9.16 -7.04
CA LEU A 327 2.01 -10.05 -7.25
C LEU A 327 2.78 -10.18 -5.94
N MET A 328 3.27 -11.37 -5.60
CA MET A 328 4.27 -11.55 -4.56
C MET A 328 5.59 -12.05 -5.16
N ILE A 329 6.69 -11.41 -4.78
CA ILE A 329 8.06 -11.81 -5.13
C ILE A 329 8.99 -11.68 -3.92
N MET A 330 10.10 -12.40 -3.95
CA MET A 330 11.20 -12.20 -3.01
C MET A 330 11.94 -10.89 -3.30
N ALA A 331 12.47 -10.25 -2.26
CA ALA A 331 13.27 -9.04 -2.43
C ALA A 331 14.64 -9.29 -3.07
N SER A 332 15.14 -10.53 -2.97
CA SER A 332 16.36 -11.01 -3.61
C SER A 332 16.10 -12.34 -4.30
N ASN A 333 16.71 -12.53 -5.47
CA ASN A 333 16.76 -13.77 -6.23
C ASN A 333 18.17 -14.39 -6.19
N THR A 334 19.03 -13.93 -5.27
CA THR A 334 20.37 -14.49 -5.10
C THR A 334 20.23 -15.96 -4.67
N GLU A 335 21.05 -16.83 -5.26
CA GLU A 335 21.07 -18.25 -4.90
C GLU A 335 21.24 -18.44 -3.38
N GLY A 336 20.41 -19.31 -2.79
CA GLY A 336 20.36 -19.54 -1.35
C GLY A 336 19.60 -18.49 -0.53
N TYR A 337 19.03 -17.45 -1.15
CA TYR A 337 18.12 -16.54 -0.45
C TYR A 337 16.78 -17.22 -0.16
N GLN A 338 16.35 -17.16 1.11
CA GLN A 338 15.12 -17.80 1.57
C GLN A 338 14.33 -16.85 2.46
N LEU A 339 13.02 -16.81 2.27
CA LEU A 339 12.09 -16.06 3.12
C LEU A 339 11.84 -16.81 4.43
N SER A 340 11.93 -16.10 5.56
CA SER A 340 11.48 -16.63 6.85
C SER A 340 9.98 -16.41 7.12
N ARG A 341 9.26 -15.82 6.16
CA ARG A 341 7.86 -15.40 6.30
C ARG A 341 7.01 -15.67 5.06
N GLY A 342 5.72 -15.85 5.26
CA GLY A 342 4.69 -15.95 4.22
C GLY A 342 4.10 -14.59 3.85
N LEU A 343 3.06 -14.61 3.01
CA LEU A 343 2.32 -13.41 2.64
C LEU A 343 1.23 -13.07 3.65
N ILE A 344 0.32 -14.01 3.91
CA ILE A 344 -0.90 -13.76 4.70
C ILE A 344 -1.08 -14.82 5.77
N GLU A 345 -1.32 -14.39 7.01
CA GLU A 345 -1.93 -15.21 8.05
C GLU A 345 -3.30 -14.64 8.42
N LEU A 346 -4.34 -15.47 8.30
CA LEU A 346 -5.70 -15.12 8.67
C LEU A 346 -6.10 -15.90 9.93
N ASN A 347 -6.12 -15.21 11.06
CA ASN A 347 -6.58 -15.76 12.34
C ASN A 347 -8.11 -15.77 12.41
N ILE A 348 -8.71 -14.62 12.11
CA ILE A 348 -10.15 -14.37 12.12
C ILE A 348 -10.43 -13.34 11.01
N GLY A 349 -11.65 -13.29 10.47
CA GLY A 349 -12.04 -12.37 9.39
C GLY A 349 -12.16 -13.05 8.03
N ALA A 350 -12.30 -12.28 6.95
CA ALA A 350 -12.45 -12.80 5.59
C ALA A 350 -11.25 -12.45 4.71
N LEU A 351 -10.98 -13.29 3.71
CA LEU A 351 -9.90 -13.10 2.74
C LEU A 351 -10.41 -13.39 1.32
N THR A 352 -10.21 -12.45 0.40
CA THR A 352 -10.47 -12.65 -1.03
C THR A 352 -9.22 -12.37 -1.83
N LEU A 353 -8.73 -13.37 -2.57
CA LEU A 353 -7.60 -13.27 -3.47
C LEU A 353 -8.11 -13.45 -4.90
N THR A 354 -8.04 -12.40 -5.71
CA THR A 354 -8.52 -12.40 -7.10
C THR A 354 -7.39 -12.11 -8.06
N ASN A 355 -7.09 -13.08 -8.93
CA ASN A 355 -6.00 -12.99 -9.91
C ASN A 355 -4.65 -12.61 -9.27
N ILE A 356 -4.36 -13.11 -8.07
CA ILE A 356 -3.04 -12.93 -7.46
C ILE A 356 -2.05 -13.88 -8.12
N GLU A 357 -0.84 -13.41 -8.36
CA GLU A 357 0.28 -14.24 -8.81
C GLU A 357 1.35 -14.32 -7.71
N VAL A 358 1.86 -15.53 -7.47
CA VAL A 358 2.96 -15.79 -6.54
C VAL A 358 3.96 -16.68 -7.25
N ILE A 359 5.17 -16.17 -7.47
CA ILE A 359 6.15 -16.81 -8.35
C ILE A 359 7.52 -16.89 -7.71
N ASN A 360 8.20 -18.02 -7.93
CA ASN A 360 9.62 -18.23 -7.60
C ASN A 360 9.94 -17.88 -6.14
N LEU A 361 9.30 -18.57 -5.21
CA LEU A 361 9.53 -18.37 -3.78
C LEU A 361 10.28 -19.56 -3.18
N ASN A 362 11.26 -19.26 -2.34
CA ASN A 362 11.85 -20.21 -1.42
C ASN A 362 11.57 -19.72 0.00
N ILE A 363 10.78 -20.48 0.77
CA ILE A 363 10.33 -20.12 2.11
C ILE A 363 10.81 -21.17 3.11
N LEU A 364 11.51 -20.75 4.16
CA LEU A 364 12.11 -21.68 5.09
C LEU A 364 11.09 -22.40 5.98
N GLN A 365 10.03 -21.74 6.48
CA GLN A 365 9.15 -22.38 7.47
C GLN A 365 7.65 -22.12 7.27
N GLN A 366 7.27 -21.02 6.64
CA GLN A 366 5.86 -20.64 6.52
C GLN A 366 5.28 -21.10 5.18
N SER A 367 3.97 -21.27 5.12
CA SER A 367 3.27 -21.30 3.83
C SER A 367 3.13 -19.88 3.29
N VAL A 368 2.77 -19.72 2.02
CA VAL A 368 2.41 -18.40 1.47
C VAL A 368 1.19 -17.83 2.18
N ILE A 369 0.17 -18.67 2.39
CA ILE A 369 -1.11 -18.34 3.00
C ILE A 369 -1.37 -19.32 4.13
N LYS A 370 -1.63 -18.80 5.33
CA LYS A 370 -2.05 -19.58 6.48
C LYS A 370 -3.45 -19.16 6.93
N ILE A 371 -4.31 -20.15 7.11
CA ILE A 371 -5.71 -19.96 7.49
C ILE A 371 -5.93 -20.72 8.79
N ASN A 372 -6.03 -20.00 9.91
CA ASN A 372 -6.19 -20.61 11.22
C ASN A 372 -7.66 -20.92 11.53
N ASN A 373 -7.89 -21.71 12.59
CA ASN A 373 -9.22 -21.96 13.10
C ASN A 373 -9.85 -20.66 13.60
N GLY A 374 -11.06 -20.35 13.13
CA GLY A 374 -11.76 -19.07 13.38
C GLY A 374 -11.72 -18.10 12.20
N ALA A 375 -10.89 -18.35 11.18
CA ALA A 375 -10.95 -17.62 9.92
C ALA A 375 -12.33 -17.80 9.26
N GLY A 376 -12.92 -16.70 8.81
CA GLY A 376 -14.20 -16.61 8.12
C GLY A 376 -14.13 -17.14 6.68
N ILE A 377 -14.79 -16.44 5.74
CA ILE A 377 -14.81 -16.86 4.33
C ILE A 377 -13.46 -16.55 3.69
N VAL A 378 -12.88 -17.56 3.02
CA VAL A 378 -11.67 -17.41 2.21
C VAL A 378 -11.97 -17.78 0.77
N ASN A 379 -11.75 -16.86 -0.16
CA ASN A 379 -11.95 -17.07 -1.59
C ASN A 379 -10.64 -16.85 -2.34
N ILE A 380 -10.26 -17.82 -3.17
CA ILE A 380 -9.12 -17.74 -4.07
C ILE A 380 -9.64 -17.95 -5.49
N ILE A 381 -9.49 -16.96 -6.35
CA ILE A 381 -10.23 -16.83 -7.61
C ILE A 381 -9.24 -16.48 -8.74
N GLY A 382 -9.05 -17.38 -9.70
CA GLY A 382 -8.21 -17.12 -10.88
C GLY A 382 -6.73 -16.86 -10.55
N SER A 383 -6.26 -17.36 -9.42
CA SER A 383 -4.93 -17.06 -8.88
C SER A 383 -3.90 -18.08 -9.34
N LYS A 384 -2.62 -17.67 -9.43
CA LYS A 384 -1.52 -18.53 -9.90
C LYS A 384 -0.42 -18.60 -8.86
N PHE A 385 -0.04 -19.83 -8.52
CA PHE A 385 1.04 -20.14 -7.59
C PHE A 385 2.03 -21.03 -8.32
N LYS A 386 3.25 -20.54 -8.53
CA LYS A 386 4.25 -21.20 -9.40
C LYS A 386 5.64 -21.20 -8.78
N ASN A 387 6.31 -22.34 -8.81
CA ASN A 387 7.69 -22.50 -8.34
C ASN A 387 7.85 -22.02 -6.89
N ILE A 388 7.07 -22.63 -5.99
CA ILE A 388 7.08 -22.31 -4.56
C ILE A 388 7.68 -23.49 -3.83
N GLU A 389 8.77 -23.28 -3.10
CA GLU A 389 9.45 -24.31 -2.33
C GLU A 389 9.46 -23.92 -0.86
N ARG A 390 8.96 -24.81 0.00
CA ARG A 390 9.01 -24.69 1.45
C ARG A 390 9.97 -25.72 2.02
N GLU A 391 11.16 -25.28 2.44
CA GLU A 391 12.26 -26.17 2.81
C GLU A 391 12.27 -26.65 4.27
N GLY A 392 11.40 -26.10 5.11
CA GLY A 392 11.37 -26.42 6.54
C GLY A 392 10.96 -27.85 6.81
N SER A 393 11.59 -28.47 7.81
CA SER A 393 11.15 -29.75 8.36
C SER A 393 9.69 -29.66 8.80
N ASP A 394 8.89 -30.66 8.43
CA ASP A 394 7.46 -30.77 8.71
C ASP A 394 6.60 -29.71 8.00
N GLY A 395 7.04 -29.23 6.82
CA GLY A 395 6.29 -28.29 6.00
C GLY A 395 4.90 -28.83 5.61
N LYS A 396 3.86 -28.03 5.86
CA LYS A 396 2.44 -28.36 5.60
C LYS A 396 1.83 -27.40 4.59
N GLY A 397 1.75 -27.77 3.32
CA GLY A 397 1.32 -26.82 2.28
C GLY A 397 2.44 -25.83 1.96
N GLY A 398 2.96 -25.87 0.73
CA GLY A 398 3.85 -24.81 0.24
C GLY A 398 3.09 -23.49 0.06
N VAL A 399 1.86 -23.58 -0.45
CA VAL A 399 1.01 -22.41 -0.72
C VAL A 399 0.01 -22.17 0.39
N ILE A 400 -0.85 -23.16 0.67
CA ILE A 400 -1.96 -23.01 1.63
C ILE A 400 -1.77 -24.00 2.77
N GLU A 401 -1.74 -23.48 3.99
CA GLU A 401 -1.84 -24.25 5.23
C GLU A 401 -3.14 -23.85 5.94
N GLY A 402 -4.15 -24.73 5.93
CA GLY A 402 -5.48 -24.44 6.46
C GLY A 402 -5.91 -25.31 7.63
N TYR A 403 -6.53 -24.70 8.64
CA TYR A 403 -7.11 -25.36 9.81
C TYR A 403 -8.59 -25.02 9.89
N ILE A 404 -9.43 -26.00 9.56
CA ILE A 404 -10.87 -25.83 9.37
C ILE A 404 -11.62 -26.60 10.46
N GLY A 405 -12.53 -25.93 11.16
CA GLY A 405 -13.48 -26.55 12.09
C GLY A 405 -14.80 -25.78 12.19
N ASN A 406 -15.52 -26.04 13.29
CA ASN A 406 -16.83 -25.44 13.57
C ASN A 406 -16.87 -23.90 13.52
N ASN A 407 -15.77 -23.21 13.81
CA ASN A 407 -15.73 -21.75 13.86
C ASN A 407 -15.28 -21.09 12.56
N ASN A 408 -14.85 -21.87 11.57
CA ASN A 408 -14.40 -21.30 10.30
C ASN A 408 -15.57 -20.93 9.37
N GLY A 409 -15.33 -20.00 8.44
CA GLY A 409 -16.11 -19.91 7.21
C GLY A 409 -15.66 -20.95 6.18
N LYS A 410 -16.10 -20.78 4.92
CA LYS A 410 -15.73 -21.67 3.82
C LYS A 410 -14.43 -21.22 3.17
N ILE A 411 -13.50 -22.14 2.92
CA ILE A 411 -12.35 -21.95 2.02
C ILE A 411 -12.73 -22.41 0.61
N SER A 412 -12.69 -21.52 -0.38
CA SER A 412 -13.06 -21.83 -1.76
C SER A 412 -11.92 -21.46 -2.72
N VAL A 413 -11.52 -22.40 -3.57
CA VAL A 413 -10.63 -22.18 -4.71
C VAL A 413 -11.45 -22.34 -5.99
N SER A 414 -11.46 -21.31 -6.83
CA SER A 414 -12.35 -21.21 -7.98
C SER A 414 -11.66 -20.61 -9.21
N SER A 415 -12.38 -20.62 -10.33
CA SER A 415 -11.99 -19.97 -11.60
C SER A 415 -10.61 -20.39 -12.12
N SER A 416 -10.33 -21.69 -12.07
CA SER A 416 -9.10 -22.30 -12.60
C SER A 416 -7.81 -21.73 -11.98
N SER A 417 -7.78 -21.62 -10.65
CA SER A 417 -6.56 -21.27 -9.93
C SER A 417 -5.53 -22.41 -10.05
N THR A 418 -4.26 -22.07 -10.28
CA THR A 418 -3.21 -23.06 -10.60
C THR A 418 -2.14 -23.14 -9.51
N PHE A 419 -1.72 -24.36 -9.19
CA PHE A 419 -0.63 -24.70 -8.28
C PHE A 419 0.39 -25.52 -9.08
N GLU A 420 1.43 -24.85 -9.56
CA GLU A 420 2.45 -25.43 -10.44
C GLU A 420 3.79 -25.49 -9.71
N ASN A 421 4.42 -26.67 -9.68
CA ASN A 421 5.74 -26.87 -9.10
C ASN A 421 5.83 -26.34 -7.65
N CYS A 422 4.81 -26.63 -6.84
CA CYS A 422 4.75 -26.27 -5.42
C CYS A 422 5.26 -27.45 -4.57
N LYS A 423 6.26 -27.19 -3.72
CA LYS A 423 7.02 -28.21 -3.03
C LYS A 423 7.12 -27.94 -1.53
N VAL A 424 7.07 -29.00 -0.75
CA VAL A 424 7.49 -29.04 0.66
C VAL A 424 8.58 -30.11 0.81
N ASP A 425 9.24 -30.16 1.97
CA ASP A 425 10.23 -31.21 2.27
C ASP A 425 9.69 -32.63 1.98
N THR A 426 10.50 -33.46 1.35
CA THR A 426 10.10 -34.80 0.89
C THR A 426 10.33 -35.91 1.91
N ASN A 427 10.99 -35.61 3.04
CA ASN A 427 11.22 -36.55 4.14
C ASN A 427 10.10 -36.52 5.18
N ASN A 428 9.47 -35.36 5.40
CA ASN A 428 8.40 -35.18 6.39
C ASN A 428 7.27 -34.21 5.97
N GLY A 429 7.36 -33.52 4.85
CA GLY A 429 6.34 -32.55 4.43
C GLY A 429 5.05 -33.18 3.89
N LEU A 430 3.94 -32.47 4.06
CA LEU A 430 2.59 -32.88 3.66
C LEU A 430 1.97 -31.82 2.74
N GLY A 431 1.45 -32.20 1.58
CA GLY A 431 0.77 -31.26 0.69
C GLY A 431 1.74 -30.28 0.03
N GLY A 432 2.24 -30.56 -1.17
CA GLY A 432 3.15 -29.63 -1.86
C GLY A 432 2.49 -28.29 -2.17
N GLY A 433 1.25 -28.32 -2.69
CA GLY A 433 0.42 -27.14 -2.89
C GLY A 433 -0.38 -26.77 -1.64
N ILE A 434 -1.26 -27.68 -1.22
CA ILE A 434 -2.27 -27.41 -0.19
C ILE A 434 -2.22 -28.48 0.90
N TYR A 435 -2.23 -28.05 2.16
CA TYR A 435 -2.54 -28.87 3.33
C TYR A 435 -3.77 -28.32 4.04
N LEU A 436 -4.73 -29.20 4.36
CA LEU A 436 -5.90 -28.87 5.18
C LEU A 436 -6.01 -29.83 6.36
N LYS A 437 -6.08 -29.30 7.59
CA LYS A 437 -6.56 -30.03 8.76
C LYS A 437 -8.03 -29.73 8.97
N ILE A 438 -8.89 -30.75 8.85
CA ILE A 438 -10.34 -30.62 8.94
C ILE A 438 -10.82 -31.34 10.19
N SER A 439 -11.23 -30.56 11.18
CA SER A 439 -11.85 -31.03 12.42
C SER A 439 -13.37 -31.15 12.27
N ASN A 440 -14.02 -31.77 13.26
CA ASN A 440 -15.47 -31.88 13.33
C ASN A 440 -16.16 -30.51 13.10
N GLY A 441 -17.15 -30.49 12.21
CA GLY A 441 -17.85 -29.29 11.75
C GLY A 441 -17.22 -28.55 10.57
N GLY A 442 -16.09 -29.04 10.06
CA GLY A 442 -15.39 -28.50 8.89
C GLY A 442 -15.74 -29.17 7.56
N GLU A 443 -16.56 -30.22 7.57
CA GLU A 443 -16.79 -31.17 6.46
C GLU A 443 -17.35 -30.47 5.20
N LEU A 444 -18.10 -29.39 5.38
CA LEU A 444 -18.73 -28.64 4.29
C LEU A 444 -18.07 -27.27 4.04
N LYS A 445 -16.95 -26.99 4.70
CA LYS A 445 -16.32 -25.67 4.74
C LYS A 445 -15.08 -25.55 3.85
N TYR A 446 -14.96 -26.43 2.87
CA TYR A 446 -13.95 -26.33 1.84
C TYR A 446 -14.52 -26.70 0.46
N ASP A 447 -13.95 -26.11 -0.58
CA ASP A 447 -14.28 -26.38 -1.98
C ASP A 447 -13.08 -26.02 -2.84
N LEU A 448 -12.34 -27.03 -3.28
CA LEU A 448 -11.15 -26.85 -4.10
C LEU A 448 -11.44 -27.15 -5.58
N SER A 449 -12.71 -27.13 -5.98
CA SER A 449 -13.12 -27.57 -7.33
C SER A 449 -12.53 -26.76 -8.48
N GLY A 450 -12.10 -25.52 -8.23
CA GLY A 450 -11.39 -24.72 -9.22
C GLY A 450 -9.87 -24.77 -9.11
N ALA A 451 -9.28 -25.64 -8.30
CA ALA A 451 -7.84 -25.82 -8.21
C ALA A 451 -7.33 -26.78 -9.30
N SER A 452 -6.23 -26.42 -9.97
CA SER A 452 -5.46 -27.30 -10.85
C SER A 452 -4.05 -27.47 -10.30
N TYR A 453 -3.57 -28.70 -10.20
CA TYR A 453 -2.23 -29.02 -9.70
C TYR A 453 -1.36 -29.63 -10.80
N SER A 454 -0.09 -29.25 -10.82
CA SER A 454 0.94 -29.88 -11.65
C SER A 454 2.31 -29.83 -11.00
N GLU A 455 3.07 -30.92 -11.11
CA GLU A 455 4.49 -31.00 -10.72
C GLU A 455 4.75 -30.66 -9.24
N CYS A 456 3.73 -30.78 -8.38
CA CYS A 456 3.87 -30.53 -6.96
C CYS A 456 4.60 -31.70 -6.28
N ASN A 457 5.23 -31.46 -5.12
CA ASN A 457 5.96 -32.52 -4.43
C ASN A 457 5.91 -32.39 -2.90
N ALA A 458 5.84 -33.54 -2.23
CA ALA A 458 5.81 -33.69 -0.78
C ALA A 458 6.16 -35.15 -0.43
N LYS A 459 6.37 -35.47 0.85
CA LYS A 459 6.42 -36.88 1.30
C LYS A 459 5.09 -37.58 1.02
N TYR A 460 3.99 -36.94 1.43
CA TYR A 460 2.64 -37.44 1.25
C TYR A 460 1.73 -36.34 0.69
N GLY A 461 0.85 -36.75 -0.23
CA GLY A 461 -0.07 -35.82 -0.89
C GLY A 461 0.73 -34.79 -1.67
N LYS A 462 1.42 -35.22 -2.73
CA LYS A 462 2.34 -34.35 -3.50
C LYS A 462 1.69 -33.02 -3.86
N SER A 463 0.41 -33.03 -4.26
CA SER A 463 -0.38 -31.84 -4.55
C SER A 463 -1.23 -31.39 -3.36
N LEU A 464 -2.04 -32.31 -2.82
CA LEU A 464 -3.02 -32.04 -1.77
C LEU A 464 -2.90 -33.06 -0.63
N PHE A 465 -2.91 -32.56 0.60
CA PHE A 465 -3.03 -33.39 1.79
C PHE A 465 -4.22 -32.96 2.68
N ILE A 466 -5.06 -33.92 3.08
CA ILE A 466 -6.18 -33.69 4.01
C ILE A 466 -5.96 -34.50 5.29
N ASP A 467 -5.74 -33.81 6.40
CA ASP A 467 -5.74 -34.39 7.74
C ASP A 467 -7.14 -34.26 8.34
N GLY A 468 -7.94 -35.32 8.23
CA GLY A 468 -9.36 -35.30 8.56
C GLY A 468 -9.69 -36.07 9.82
N PHE A 469 -10.57 -35.51 10.66
CA PHE A 469 -11.12 -36.26 11.79
C PHE A 469 -11.93 -37.49 11.32
N ASP A 470 -12.64 -37.40 10.19
CA ASP A 470 -13.26 -38.53 9.50
C ASP A 470 -13.27 -38.27 8.00
N LEU A 471 -12.32 -38.87 7.27
CA LEU A 471 -12.18 -38.67 5.83
C LEU A 471 -13.42 -39.10 5.05
N LYS A 472 -14.21 -40.06 5.54
CA LYS A 472 -15.43 -40.52 4.86
C LYS A 472 -16.54 -39.48 4.92
N LEU A 473 -16.64 -38.73 6.01
CA LEU A 473 -17.59 -37.63 6.17
C LEU A 473 -17.12 -36.39 5.41
N ILE A 474 -15.81 -36.09 5.49
CA ILE A 474 -15.19 -34.94 4.84
C ILE A 474 -15.25 -35.09 3.32
N ILE A 475 -14.95 -36.28 2.80
CA ILE A 475 -14.88 -36.58 1.37
C ILE A 475 -15.89 -37.70 1.03
N PRO A 476 -17.19 -37.37 0.88
CA PRO A 476 -18.19 -38.37 0.51
C PRO A 476 -17.88 -39.02 -0.84
N ILE A 477 -18.39 -40.23 -1.06
CA ILE A 477 -18.30 -40.92 -2.35
C ILE A 477 -18.82 -40.02 -3.47
N GLY A 478 -18.08 -39.95 -4.59
CA GLY A 478 -18.40 -39.10 -5.74
C GLY A 478 -18.00 -37.63 -5.61
N SER A 479 -17.35 -37.22 -4.51
CA SER A 479 -16.94 -35.84 -4.29
C SER A 479 -15.58 -35.45 -4.89
N GLN A 480 -15.04 -36.25 -5.82
CA GLN A 480 -13.74 -35.98 -6.48
C GLN A 480 -13.62 -34.55 -6.99
N ALA A 481 -14.69 -34.02 -7.60
CA ALA A 481 -14.71 -32.67 -8.14
C ALA A 481 -14.44 -31.58 -7.09
N LYS A 482 -14.65 -31.84 -5.80
CA LYS A 482 -14.35 -30.87 -4.71
C LYS A 482 -12.87 -30.75 -4.38
N LEU A 483 -12.03 -31.68 -4.84
CA LEU A 483 -10.59 -31.71 -4.50
C LEU A 483 -9.72 -30.97 -5.52
N GLY A 484 -10.31 -30.58 -6.66
CA GLY A 484 -9.60 -30.00 -7.80
C GLY A 484 -9.18 -31.06 -8.82
N THR A 485 -8.35 -30.66 -9.78
CA THR A 485 -7.92 -31.50 -10.89
C THR A 485 -6.40 -31.57 -11.00
N LEU A 486 -5.87 -32.72 -11.41
CA LEU A 486 -4.47 -32.83 -11.84
C LEU A 486 -4.40 -32.50 -13.33
N SER A 487 -3.52 -31.57 -13.71
CA SER A 487 -3.38 -31.15 -15.12
C SER A 487 -2.44 -32.03 -15.95
N ASP A 488 -1.53 -32.77 -15.30
CA ASP A 488 -0.61 -33.69 -15.97
C ASP A 488 -1.22 -35.10 -16.10
N SER A 489 -1.18 -35.67 -17.31
CA SER A 489 -1.73 -36.99 -17.60
C SER A 489 -0.99 -38.14 -16.92
N ILE A 490 0.29 -37.97 -16.62
CA ILE A 490 1.12 -38.91 -15.86
C ILE A 490 0.70 -38.85 -14.39
N GLU A 491 0.48 -37.66 -13.83
CA GLU A 491 0.09 -37.48 -12.43
C GLU A 491 -1.30 -38.03 -12.12
N LEU A 492 -2.22 -38.05 -13.09
CA LEU A 492 -3.55 -38.68 -12.94
C LEU A 492 -3.49 -40.15 -12.53
N SER A 493 -2.40 -40.85 -12.83
CA SER A 493 -2.19 -42.25 -12.45
C SER A 493 -1.49 -42.44 -11.10
N GLN A 494 -0.98 -41.36 -10.50
CA GLN A 494 -0.21 -41.39 -9.26
C GLN A 494 -1.12 -41.16 -8.06
N VAL A 495 -1.39 -42.22 -7.31
CA VAL A 495 -2.26 -42.17 -6.12
C VAL A 495 -1.66 -41.33 -4.99
N GLU A 496 -0.35 -41.04 -5.05
CA GLU A 496 0.38 -40.21 -4.08
C GLU A 496 0.13 -38.71 -4.23
N GLN A 497 -0.56 -38.29 -5.29
CA GLN A 497 -0.84 -36.87 -5.55
C GLN A 497 -1.81 -36.27 -4.53
N MET A 498 -2.79 -37.05 -4.09
CA MET A 498 -3.81 -36.64 -3.14
C MET A 498 -3.91 -37.68 -2.03
N MET A 499 -3.47 -37.32 -0.83
CA MET A 499 -3.43 -38.23 0.33
C MET A 499 -4.05 -37.59 1.57
N GLY A 500 -4.26 -38.37 2.62
CA GLY A 500 -4.74 -37.85 3.88
C GLY A 500 -4.56 -38.78 5.06
N TYR A 501 -4.84 -38.23 6.24
CA TYR A 501 -5.00 -38.98 7.49
C TYR A 501 -6.47 -39.04 7.86
N ASP A 502 -6.88 -40.19 8.41
CA ASP A 502 -8.22 -40.41 8.94
C ASP A 502 -8.15 -40.54 10.46
N ASN A 503 -9.03 -39.86 11.19
CA ASN A 503 -9.07 -39.84 12.65
C ASN A 503 -7.72 -39.45 13.28
N ASP A 504 -7.02 -38.46 12.69
CA ASP A 504 -5.69 -38.02 13.10
C ASP A 504 -4.64 -39.16 13.19
N ASN A 505 -4.86 -40.29 12.49
CA ASN A 505 -3.93 -41.42 12.50
C ASN A 505 -2.73 -41.19 11.57
N GLU A 506 -1.68 -40.57 12.11
CA GLU A 506 -0.45 -40.26 11.37
C GLU A 506 0.33 -41.50 10.89
N ASN A 507 0.00 -42.70 11.41
CA ASN A 507 0.67 -43.95 11.01
C ASN A 507 0.15 -44.52 9.69
N LEU A 508 -1.01 -44.04 9.21
CA LEU A 508 -1.64 -44.57 8.00
C LEU A 508 -2.04 -43.44 7.06
N VAL A 509 -1.23 -43.26 6.02
CA VAL A 509 -1.54 -42.35 4.91
C VAL A 509 -2.47 -43.06 3.93
N ILE A 510 -3.60 -42.42 3.62
CA ILE A 510 -4.62 -42.97 2.74
C ILE A 510 -4.67 -42.16 1.45
N PRO A 511 -4.48 -42.78 0.27
CA PRO A 511 -4.76 -42.12 -0.99
C PRO A 511 -6.24 -41.73 -1.09
N LEU A 512 -6.52 -40.45 -1.34
CA LEU A 512 -7.90 -39.92 -1.30
C LEU A 512 -8.81 -40.55 -2.36
N ILE A 513 -8.22 -41.09 -3.44
CA ILE A 513 -8.99 -41.83 -4.46
C ILE A 513 -9.77 -43.01 -3.88
N TYR A 514 -9.27 -43.69 -2.85
CA TYR A 514 -9.97 -44.78 -2.18
C TYR A 514 -11.01 -44.30 -1.16
N VAL A 515 -10.99 -43.00 -0.82
CA VAL A 515 -12.00 -42.40 0.05
C VAL A 515 -13.26 -42.04 -0.76
N TYR A 516 -13.08 -41.44 -1.93
CA TYR A 516 -14.22 -40.96 -2.75
C TYR A 516 -14.70 -41.94 -3.82
N SER A 517 -13.98 -43.04 -4.09
CA SER A 517 -14.41 -44.06 -5.05
C SER A 517 -15.18 -45.18 -4.37
N SER A 518 -16.21 -45.69 -5.05
CA SER A 518 -16.87 -46.93 -4.64
C SER A 518 -16.01 -48.13 -5.01
N ILE A 519 -16.09 -49.20 -4.22
CA ILE A 519 -15.47 -50.49 -4.56
C ILE A 519 -16.22 -51.10 -5.75
N SER A 520 -15.47 -51.48 -6.78
CA SER A 520 -16.02 -51.99 -8.04
C SER A 520 -16.80 -53.28 -7.82
N ASN A 521 -18.04 -53.33 -8.30
CA ASN A 521 -18.95 -54.48 -8.18
C ASN A 521 -19.14 -54.99 -6.74
N SER A 522 -18.84 -54.16 -5.73
CA SER A 522 -18.82 -54.58 -4.32
C SER A 522 -17.86 -55.75 -4.04
N ILE A 523 -16.83 -55.95 -4.87
CA ILE A 523 -15.82 -57.00 -4.69
C ILE A 523 -14.66 -56.46 -3.85
N TYR A 524 -14.54 -56.95 -2.61
CA TYR A 524 -13.45 -56.59 -1.71
C TYR A 524 -12.24 -57.48 -1.94
N HIS A 525 -11.13 -56.86 -2.32
CA HIS A 525 -9.86 -57.55 -2.48
C HIS A 525 -9.13 -57.68 -1.14
N VAL A 526 -8.49 -58.83 -0.91
CA VAL A 526 -7.69 -59.12 0.29
C VAL A 526 -6.29 -59.51 -0.15
N SER A 527 -5.27 -59.02 0.55
CA SER A 527 -3.88 -59.35 0.26
C SER A 527 -3.02 -59.39 1.52
N SER A 528 -1.97 -60.20 1.51
CA SER A 528 -1.08 -60.35 2.68
C SER A 528 -0.16 -59.14 2.90
N THR A 529 0.55 -59.07 4.02
CA THR A 529 1.56 -58.03 4.28
C THR A 529 2.77 -58.09 3.34
N ASN A 530 2.99 -59.22 2.65
CA ASN A 530 4.17 -59.46 1.82
C ASN A 530 3.89 -59.31 0.31
N SER A 531 2.69 -58.89 -0.08
CA SER A 531 2.31 -58.67 -1.49
C SER A 531 2.51 -57.23 -1.93
N ASN A 532 2.39 -56.98 -3.24
CA ASN A 532 2.29 -55.65 -3.80
C ASN A 532 1.02 -55.56 -4.66
N PRO A 533 -0.01 -54.80 -4.27
CA PRO A 533 -0.09 -53.94 -3.08
C PRO A 533 -0.16 -54.75 -1.77
N GLN A 534 0.30 -54.15 -0.67
CA GLN A 534 0.18 -54.72 0.68
C GLN A 534 -1.25 -54.52 1.19
N GLY A 535 -1.81 -55.54 1.85
CA GLY A 535 -3.11 -55.40 2.49
C GLY A 535 -3.05 -54.55 3.74
N ASN A 536 -4.10 -53.75 3.97
CA ASN A 536 -4.23 -52.92 5.16
C ASN A 536 -5.69 -52.92 5.64
N ASP A 537 -5.94 -53.37 6.88
CA ASP A 537 -7.28 -53.36 7.47
C ASP A 537 -7.64 -51.96 7.98
N ASN A 538 -8.19 -51.14 7.08
CA ASN A 538 -8.76 -49.83 7.36
C ASN A 538 -10.09 -49.66 6.62
N LYS A 539 -10.92 -48.71 7.04
CA LYS A 539 -12.28 -48.54 6.49
C LYS A 539 -12.36 -48.16 5.00
N PHE A 540 -11.22 -47.91 4.35
CA PHE A 540 -11.10 -47.60 2.92
C PHE A 540 -10.43 -48.75 2.14
N CYS A 541 -10.16 -49.89 2.76
CA CYS A 541 -9.61 -51.06 2.09
C CYS A 541 -10.65 -51.79 1.23
N GLY A 542 -10.17 -52.67 0.36
CA GLY A 542 -11.00 -53.53 -0.48
C GLY A 542 -10.90 -53.21 -1.96
N HIS A 543 -10.25 -52.11 -2.34
CA HIS A 543 -9.90 -51.84 -3.72
C HIS A 543 -8.78 -52.79 -4.19
N LEU A 544 -8.72 -53.10 -5.49
CA LEU A 544 -7.67 -53.97 -6.03
C LEU A 544 -6.26 -53.45 -5.74
N GLN A 545 -6.08 -52.11 -5.79
CA GLN A 545 -4.81 -51.43 -5.52
C GLN A 545 -4.63 -51.03 -4.04
N TRP A 546 -5.66 -51.25 -3.21
CA TRP A 546 -5.65 -50.98 -1.76
C TRP A 546 -6.47 -52.07 -1.03
N PRO A 547 -6.01 -53.33 -1.06
CA PRO A 547 -6.77 -54.45 -0.54
C PRO A 547 -6.80 -54.45 0.99
N CYS A 548 -7.79 -55.12 1.57
CA CYS A 548 -7.80 -55.41 3.01
C CYS A 548 -6.69 -56.41 3.35
N LEU A 549 -6.23 -56.41 4.59
CA LEU A 549 -5.24 -57.36 5.06
C LEU A 549 -5.88 -58.72 5.38
N THR A 550 -7.10 -58.72 5.93
CA THR A 550 -7.79 -59.94 6.34
C THR A 550 -9.16 -60.10 5.67
N ILE A 551 -9.53 -61.37 5.43
CA ILE A 551 -10.83 -61.73 4.85
C ILE A 551 -11.97 -61.33 5.81
N ASN A 552 -11.79 -61.57 7.11
CA ASN A 552 -12.81 -61.21 8.10
C ASN A 552 -13.10 -59.71 8.07
N TYR A 553 -12.06 -58.87 8.00
CA TYR A 553 -12.23 -57.43 7.90
C TYR A 553 -12.92 -57.02 6.59
N ALA A 554 -12.54 -57.62 5.45
CA ALA A 554 -13.23 -57.39 4.18
C ALA A 554 -14.73 -57.74 4.24
N ILE A 555 -15.10 -58.87 4.86
CA ILE A 555 -16.49 -59.28 5.09
C ILE A 555 -17.23 -58.33 6.04
N GLU A 556 -16.53 -57.71 6.98
CA GLU A 556 -17.12 -56.68 7.85
C GLU A 556 -17.38 -55.38 7.08
N GLN A 557 -16.46 -54.97 6.20
CA GLN A 557 -16.62 -53.76 5.39
C GLN A 557 -17.66 -53.89 4.27
N SER A 558 -17.89 -55.11 3.74
CA SER A 558 -18.80 -55.34 2.61
C SER A 558 -20.29 -55.12 2.88
N GLY A 559 -20.68 -54.78 4.11
CA GLY A 559 -22.04 -54.34 4.43
C GLY A 559 -22.98 -55.45 4.93
N SER A 560 -24.26 -55.38 4.58
CA SER A 560 -25.33 -56.15 5.23
C SER A 560 -25.29 -57.66 4.89
N ALA A 561 -25.87 -58.50 5.76
CA ALA A 561 -25.83 -59.97 5.64
C ALA A 561 -26.46 -60.55 4.36
N SER A 562 -27.17 -59.77 3.55
CA SER A 562 -27.68 -60.18 2.24
C SER A 562 -26.69 -59.96 1.09
N GLU A 563 -25.63 -59.19 1.31
CA GLU A 563 -24.55 -58.86 0.34
C GLU A 563 -23.20 -59.50 0.70
N LYS A 564 -23.04 -59.96 1.95
CA LYS A 564 -21.94 -60.83 2.40
C LYS A 564 -22.06 -62.22 1.80
#